data_AF-A0A397LI24-F1
#
_entry.id   AF-A0A397LI24-F1
#
_cell.length_a   1.000
_cell.length_b   1.000
_cell.length_c   1.000
_cell.angle_alpha   90.00
_cell.angle_beta   90.00
_cell.angle_gamma   90.00
#
_symmetry.space_group_name_H-M   'P 1'
#
loop_
_entity.id
_entity.type
_entity.pdbx_description
1 polymer ?
#
loop_
_entity_poly.entity_id
_entity_poly.type
_entity_poly.pdbx_seq_one_letter_code
_entity_poly.pdbx_strand_id
1 'polypeptide(L)'
;MKNIKDIEFNDIAFFEQEGRKAVILFGKDKTKAKNLHKAMSEKGFNFKSKCEPNGCYTVGLDVNSYEKTLILETIYKKQKLPQLVWLDNSSFSDIIIAYREEGNTELLHPSFQTNAWINPN
;
A
#
# COMPACT_ATOMS: atom_id res chain seq x y z
N MET A 1 -17.48 -0.27 -7.48
CA MET A 1 -17.37 -0.61 -6.04
C MET A 1 -18.53 0.07 -5.33
N LYS A 2 -19.43 -0.68 -4.67
CA LYS A 2 -20.72 -0.14 -4.20
C LYS A 2 -20.60 0.68 -2.90
N ASN A 3 -19.57 0.46 -2.09
CA ASN A 3 -19.35 1.23 -0.86
C ASN A 3 -17.84 1.48 -0.64
N ILE A 4 -17.47 2.72 -0.33
CA ILE A 4 -16.07 3.07 -0.01
C ILE A 4 -15.59 2.39 1.27
N LYS A 5 -16.52 2.09 2.19
CA LYS A 5 -16.27 1.37 3.46
C LYS A 5 -15.79 -0.09 3.27
N ASP A 6 -15.88 -0.63 2.07
CA ASP A 6 -15.40 -1.98 1.75
C ASP A 6 -13.90 -1.99 1.36
N ILE A 7 -13.24 -0.83 1.40
CA ILE A 7 -11.79 -0.70 1.25
C ILE A 7 -11.17 -0.65 2.64
N GLU A 8 -10.33 -1.63 2.96
CA GLU A 8 -9.50 -1.62 4.16
C GLU A 8 -8.17 -2.30 3.85
N PHE A 9 -7.09 -1.78 4.42
CA PHE A 9 -5.82 -2.49 4.56
C PHE A 9 -5.44 -2.50 6.05
N ASN A 10 -4.72 -3.52 6.49
CA ASN A 10 -4.36 -3.67 7.91
C ASN A 10 -2.87 -3.89 8.15
N ASP A 11 -2.11 -4.17 7.08
CA ASP A 11 -0.69 -4.44 7.18
C ASP A 11 0.09 -3.81 6.03
N ILE A 12 1.37 -3.56 6.27
CA ILE A 12 2.31 -3.01 5.30
C ILE A 12 3.55 -3.89 5.28
N ALA A 13 4.12 -4.08 4.10
CA ALA A 13 5.48 -4.57 3.98
C ALA A 13 6.28 -3.71 3.01
N PHE A 14 7.58 -3.95 3.00
CA PHE A 14 8.54 -3.24 2.18
C PHE A 14 9.33 -4.27 1.39
N PHE A 15 9.59 -3.96 0.13
CA PHE A 15 10.38 -4.81 -0.75
C PHE A 15 11.43 -3.95 -1.44
N GLU A 16 12.67 -4.45 -1.52
CA GLU A 16 13.72 -3.83 -2.30
C GLU A 16 14.41 -4.89 -3.16
N GLN A 17 14.50 -4.62 -4.45
CA GLN A 17 15.22 -5.44 -5.40
C GLN A 17 15.90 -4.54 -6.42
N GLU A 18 17.20 -4.73 -6.64
CA GLU A 18 17.97 -4.00 -7.65
C GLU A 18 17.83 -2.46 -7.53
N GLY A 19 17.76 -1.96 -6.28
CA GLY A 19 17.60 -0.53 -5.98
C GLY A 19 16.19 0.02 -6.17
N ARG A 20 15.23 -0.79 -6.63
CA ARG A 20 13.81 -0.43 -6.67
C ARG A 20 13.15 -0.80 -5.36
N LYS A 21 12.44 0.16 -4.77
CA LYS A 21 11.78 0.02 -3.48
C LYS A 21 10.27 0.04 -3.69
N ALA A 22 9.56 -0.93 -3.15
CA ALA A 22 8.10 -0.97 -3.17
C ALA A 22 7.52 -1.00 -1.76
N VAL A 23 6.36 -0.38 -1.63
CA VAL A 23 5.47 -0.52 -0.48
C VAL A 23 4.38 -1.51 -0.83
N ILE A 24 4.17 -2.53 0.00
CA ILE A 24 3.11 -3.51 -0.17
C ILE A 24 2.03 -3.23 0.86
N LEU A 25 0.79 -3.00 0.41
CA LEU A 25 -0.37 -2.81 1.29
C LEU A 25 -1.22 -4.07 1.27
N PHE A 26 -1.42 -4.66 2.44
CA PHE A 26 -2.21 -5.86 2.59
C PHE A 26 -3.66 -5.53 2.87
N GLY A 27 -4.53 -5.87 1.93
CA GLY A 27 -5.96 -5.92 2.20
C GLY A 27 -6.25 -6.94 3.29
N LYS A 28 -7.20 -6.63 4.18
CA LYS A 28 -7.56 -7.49 5.32
C LYS A 28 -7.99 -8.90 4.90
N ASP A 29 -8.59 -9.02 3.73
CA ASP A 29 -8.91 -10.27 3.05
C ASP A 29 -8.84 -10.06 1.53
N LYS A 30 -8.97 -11.15 0.76
CA LYS A 30 -8.97 -11.16 -0.71
C LYS A 30 -9.96 -10.19 -1.33
N THR A 31 -11.16 -10.09 -0.78
CA THR A 31 -12.21 -9.19 -1.31
C THR A 31 -11.84 -7.74 -1.08
N LYS A 32 -11.35 -7.41 0.12
CA LYS A 32 -10.91 -6.06 0.48
C LYS A 32 -9.66 -5.62 -0.27
N ALA A 33 -8.70 -6.54 -0.48
CA ALA A 33 -7.54 -6.28 -1.34
C ALA A 33 -7.96 -5.96 -2.77
N LYS A 34 -8.90 -6.74 -3.34
CA LYS A 34 -9.43 -6.47 -4.69
C LYS A 34 -10.16 -5.14 -4.76
N ASN A 35 -10.95 -4.80 -3.75
CA ASN A 35 -11.63 -3.51 -3.66
C ASN A 35 -10.64 -2.35 -3.57
N LEU A 36 -9.59 -2.48 -2.74
CA LEU A 36 -8.51 -1.50 -2.61
C LEU A 36 -7.79 -1.30 -3.93
N HIS A 37 -7.35 -2.38 -4.56
CA HIS A 37 -6.69 -2.35 -5.86
C HIS A 37 -7.56 -1.66 -6.93
N LYS A 38 -8.84 -2.03 -6.99
CA LYS A 38 -9.81 -1.42 -7.92
C LYS A 38 -9.98 0.07 -7.65
N ALA A 39 -10.09 0.48 -6.40
CA ALA A 39 -10.28 1.88 -6.05
C ALA A 39 -9.05 2.74 -6.41
N MET A 40 -7.84 2.24 -6.13
CA MET A 40 -6.59 2.91 -6.52
C MET A 40 -6.45 3.02 -8.04
N SER A 41 -6.86 1.98 -8.78
CA SER A 41 -6.79 1.95 -10.24
C SER A 41 -7.80 2.86 -10.93
N GLU A 42 -9.05 2.87 -10.45
CA GLU A 42 -10.16 3.57 -11.13
C GLU A 42 -10.31 5.03 -10.70
N LYS A 43 -9.93 5.36 -9.47
CA LYS A 43 -10.31 6.65 -8.85
C LYS A 43 -9.12 7.46 -8.35
N GLY A 44 -7.93 6.89 -8.45
CA GLY A 44 -6.71 7.46 -7.91
C GLY A 44 -6.66 7.39 -6.38
N PHE A 45 -5.47 7.63 -5.85
CA PHE A 45 -5.22 7.65 -4.40
C PHE A 45 -4.06 8.58 -4.10
N ASN A 46 -4.01 9.09 -2.86
CA ASN A 46 -2.80 9.71 -2.33
C ASN A 46 -2.30 8.88 -1.16
N PHE A 47 -1.07 8.38 -1.28
CA PHE A 47 -0.38 7.76 -0.17
C PHE A 47 0.23 8.84 0.71
N LYS A 48 0.01 8.73 2.01
CA LYS A 48 0.50 9.67 3.02
C LYS A 48 1.23 8.94 4.11
N SER A 49 2.24 9.58 4.66
CA SER A 49 2.93 9.07 5.84
C SER A 49 3.37 10.24 6.70
N LYS A 50 3.37 10.02 8.01
CA LYS A 50 3.86 10.99 8.98
C LYS A 50 4.63 10.27 10.08
N CYS A 51 5.89 10.66 10.27
CA CYS A 51 6.64 10.26 11.46
C CYS A 51 6.10 11.02 12.68
N GLU A 52 5.78 10.29 13.74
CA GLU A 52 5.32 10.83 15.03
C GLU A 52 6.51 10.97 16.00
N PRO A 53 6.44 11.89 16.99
CA PRO A 53 7.54 12.13 17.93
C PRO A 53 7.98 10.91 18.74
N ASN A 54 7.11 9.91 18.88
CA ASN A 54 7.37 8.66 19.60
C ASN A 54 8.03 7.57 18.74
N GLY A 55 8.48 7.90 17.52
CA GLY A 55 9.08 6.93 16.59
C GLY A 55 8.08 5.99 15.92
N CYS A 56 6.78 6.28 16.02
CA CYS A 56 5.75 5.63 15.20
C CYS A 56 5.59 6.38 13.86
N TYR A 57 5.01 5.68 12.89
CA TYR A 57 4.62 6.23 11.61
C TYR A 57 3.14 6.00 11.44
N THR A 58 2.39 7.08 11.26
CA THR A 58 1.03 7.00 10.74
C THR A 58 1.14 6.88 9.23
N VAL A 59 0.67 5.77 8.69
CA VAL A 59 0.64 5.51 7.25
C VAL A 59 -0.81 5.53 6.79
N GLY A 60 -1.07 6.35 5.78
CA GLY A 60 -2.39 6.71 5.30
C GLY A 60 -2.56 6.45 3.81
N LEU A 61 -3.77 6.08 3.41
CA LEU A 61 -4.24 6.17 2.04
C LEU A 61 -5.50 7.04 1.98
N ASP A 62 -5.43 8.09 1.19
CA ASP A 62 -6.60 8.86 0.79
C ASP A 62 -7.12 8.28 -0.52
N VAL A 63 -8.23 7.55 -0.45
CA VAL A 63 -8.88 7.01 -1.65
C VAL A 63 -9.96 7.98 -2.08
N ASN A 64 -9.75 8.65 -3.21
CA ASN A 64 -10.72 9.59 -3.76
C ASN A 64 -11.82 8.81 -4.48
N SER A 65 -13.07 9.20 -4.32
CA SER A 65 -14.17 8.54 -5.01
C SER A 65 -15.35 9.47 -5.24
N TYR A 66 -15.47 9.92 -6.49
CA TYR A 66 -16.52 10.82 -7.00
C TYR A 66 -16.55 12.17 -6.26
N GLU A 67 -16.86 12.19 -4.96
CA GLU A 67 -16.91 13.38 -4.09
C GLU A 67 -16.56 13.08 -2.62
N LYS A 68 -16.03 11.89 -2.32
CA LYS A 68 -15.65 11.48 -0.95
C LYS A 68 -14.21 10.98 -0.94
N THR A 69 -13.46 11.43 0.05
CA THR A 69 -12.15 10.86 0.38
C THR A 69 -12.31 9.96 1.59
N LEU A 70 -12.00 8.68 1.43
CA LEU A 70 -11.82 7.78 2.55
C LEU A 70 -10.36 7.84 2.97
N ILE A 71 -10.13 8.16 4.23
CA ILE A 71 -8.81 8.16 4.86
C ILE A 71 -8.66 6.81 5.58
N LEU A 72 -7.73 5.99 5.11
CA LEU A 72 -7.37 4.72 5.72
C LEU A 72 -6.03 4.88 6.40
N GLU A 73 -6.00 4.88 7.73
CA GLU A 73 -4.79 5.06 8.51
C GLU A 73 -4.48 3.84 9.38
N THR A 74 -3.19 3.59 9.53
CA THR A 74 -2.64 2.57 10.41
C THR A 74 -1.32 3.07 10.99
N ILE A 75 -0.97 2.59 12.17
CA ILE A 75 0.20 3.06 12.91
C ILE A 75 1.21 1.92 13.02
N TYR A 76 2.43 2.18 12.55
CA TYR A 76 3.55 1.25 12.63
C TYR A 76 4.67 1.81 13.49
N LYS A 77 5.42 0.92 14.16
CA LYS A 77 6.60 1.31 14.94
C LYS A 77 7.86 1.15 14.10
N LYS A 78 8.66 2.21 13.98
CA LYS A 78 9.96 2.19 13.25
C LYS A 78 10.90 1.08 13.71
N GLN A 79 10.88 0.76 15.01
CA GLN A 79 11.69 -0.33 15.58
C GLN A 79 11.39 -1.70 14.97
N LYS A 80 10.14 -1.94 14.55
CA LYS A 80 9.71 -3.21 13.93
C LYS A 80 9.83 -3.18 12.41
N LEU A 81 9.75 -2.00 11.81
CA LEU A 81 9.84 -1.79 10.37
C LEU A 81 10.79 -0.61 10.08
N PRO A 82 12.12 -0.83 10.12
CA PRO A 82 13.10 0.22 9.87
C PRO A 82 12.93 0.92 8.52
N GLN A 83 12.38 0.20 7.52
CA GLN A 83 12.09 0.68 6.17
C GLN A 83 11.02 1.78 6.12
N LEU A 84 10.30 2.06 7.22
CA LEU A 84 9.38 3.21 7.29
C LEU A 84 10.07 4.54 6.98
N VAL A 85 11.40 4.64 7.18
CA VAL A 85 12.20 5.82 6.76
C VAL A 85 12.20 6.07 5.26
N TRP A 86 11.89 5.05 4.44
CA TRP A 86 11.78 5.22 3.00
C TRP A 86 10.64 6.16 2.62
N LEU A 87 9.60 6.22 3.48
CA LEU A 87 8.43 7.06 3.27
C LEU A 87 8.74 8.55 3.48
N ASP A 88 9.59 8.88 4.46
CA ASP A 88 10.01 10.28 4.70
C ASP A 88 10.79 10.87 3.52
N ASN A 89 11.61 10.03 2.88
CA ASN A 89 12.48 10.46 1.79
C ASN A 89 11.82 10.29 0.41
N SER A 90 10.53 9.91 0.35
CA SER A 90 9.83 9.56 -0.91
C SER A 90 10.65 8.63 -1.81
N SER A 91 11.38 7.69 -1.19
CA SER A 91 12.39 6.87 -1.88
C SER A 91 11.84 5.53 -2.40
N PHE A 92 10.53 5.32 -2.30
CA PHE A 92 9.87 4.16 -2.89
C PHE A 92 9.38 4.49 -4.29
N SER A 93 9.50 3.51 -5.18
CA SER A 93 9.16 3.60 -6.59
C SER A 93 7.69 3.25 -6.83
N ASP A 94 7.15 2.31 -6.05
CA ASP A 94 5.85 1.70 -6.36
C ASP A 94 5.06 1.28 -5.12
N ILE A 95 3.73 1.18 -5.31
CA ILE A 95 2.79 0.64 -4.31
C ILE A 95 2.10 -0.59 -4.92
N ILE A 96 2.19 -1.70 -4.20
CA ILE A 96 1.65 -3.00 -4.57
C ILE A 96 0.53 -3.36 -3.59
N ILE A 97 -0.57 -3.93 -4.08
CA ILE A 97 -1.62 -4.46 -3.22
C ILE A 97 -1.45 -5.97 -3.09
N ALA A 98 -1.64 -6.51 -1.89
CA ALA A 98 -1.55 -7.93 -1.63
C ALA A 98 -2.64 -8.40 -0.65
N TYR A 99 -2.80 -9.71 -0.52
CA TYR A 99 -3.52 -10.34 0.58
C TYR A 99 -2.83 -11.64 1.00
N ARG A 100 -3.16 -12.13 2.19
CA ARG A 100 -2.70 -13.44 2.67
C ARG A 100 -3.85 -14.44 2.61
N GLU A 101 -3.61 -15.59 2.00
CA GLU A 101 -4.56 -16.70 1.90
C GLU A 101 -3.80 -17.99 2.22
N GLU A 102 -4.23 -18.71 3.26
CA GLU A 102 -3.65 -20.00 3.68
C GLU A 102 -2.12 -19.97 3.91
N GLY A 103 -1.58 -18.86 4.39
CA GLY A 103 -0.14 -18.68 4.62
C GLY A 103 0.65 -18.24 3.38
N ASN A 104 0.03 -18.23 2.20
CA ASN A 104 0.60 -17.67 0.99
C ASN A 104 0.30 -16.18 0.88
N THR A 105 1.23 -15.42 0.29
CA THR A 105 1.02 -14.01 -0.06
C THR A 105 0.72 -13.93 -1.55
N GLU A 106 -0.47 -13.43 -1.89
CA GLU A 106 -0.85 -13.16 -3.27
C GLU A 106 -0.79 -11.67 -3.57
N LEU A 107 -0.09 -11.32 -4.65
CA LEU A 107 0.04 -9.95 -5.13
C LEU A 107 -1.06 -9.66 -6.15
N LEU A 108 -1.74 -8.53 -5.98
CA LEU A 108 -2.64 -7.97 -6.97
C LEU A 108 -1.81 -7.02 -7.86
N HIS A 109 -1.61 -7.43 -9.11
CA HIS A 109 -0.88 -6.65 -10.12
C HIS A 109 -1.45 -5.23 -10.22
N PRO A 110 -0.67 -4.19 -9.89
CA PRO A 110 -1.12 -2.81 -9.94
C PRO A 110 -1.44 -2.35 -11.38
N SER A 111 -2.11 -1.20 -11.50
CA SER A 111 -2.55 -0.57 -12.75
C SER A 111 -1.44 -0.09 -13.69
N PHE A 112 -0.17 -0.32 -13.37
CA PHE A 112 0.99 -0.03 -14.20
C PHE A 112 1.75 -1.34 -14.49
N GLN A 113 2.27 -1.46 -15.72
CA GLN A 113 2.84 -2.70 -16.21
C GLN A 113 3.99 -3.20 -15.32
N THR A 114 3.75 -4.29 -14.60
CA THR A 114 4.77 -5.05 -13.84
C THR A 114 5.90 -5.60 -14.72
N ASN A 115 5.71 -5.61 -16.05
CA ASN A 115 6.74 -6.02 -17.01
C ASN A 115 7.97 -5.10 -17.01
N ALA A 116 7.86 -3.87 -16.49
CA ALA A 116 9.01 -2.99 -16.30
C ALA A 116 9.87 -3.40 -15.08
N TRP A 117 9.33 -4.19 -14.16
CA TRP A 117 9.96 -4.66 -12.91
C TRP A 117 10.61 -6.03 -13.05
N ILE A 118 10.07 -6.87 -13.94
CA ILE A 118 10.63 -8.18 -14.29
C ILE A 118 11.31 -8.03 -15.65
N ASN A 119 12.38 -7.23 -15.71
CA ASN A 119 13.28 -7.26 -16.85
C ASN A 119 14.66 -7.64 -16.31
N PRO A 120 15.04 -8.93 -16.38
CA PRO A 120 16.38 -9.34 -16.04
C PRO A 120 17.28 -8.86 -17.18
N ASN A 121 17.97 -7.74 -16.99
CA ASN A 121 19.17 -7.47 -17.78
C ASN A 121 20.34 -8.19 -17.11
#